data_AF-A0A3A1XRM7-F1
#
_entry.id   AF-A0A3A1XRM7-F1
#
_cell.length_a   1.000
_cell.length_b   1.000
_cell.length_c   1.000
_cell.angle_alpha   90.00
_cell.angle_beta   90.00
_cell.angle_gamma   90.00
#
_symmetry.space_group_name_H-M   'P 1'
#
loop_
_entity.id
_entity.type
_entity.pdbx_description
1 polymer ?
#
loop_
_entity_poly.entity_id
_entity_poly.type
_entity_poly.pdbx_seq_one_letter_code
_entity_poly.pdbx_strand_id
1 'polypeptide(L)'
;DAVVAVGSKTDSDLDKLAHCIAQGARSSWNNKLLSSHDAVYFVHSADEADDIVWKIVAEHPSSVVLLKGSHASGLSVLAEHWANI
;
A
#
# COMPACT_ATOMS: atom_id res chain seq x y z
N ASP A 1 4.47 11.81 1.33
CA ASP A 1 3.29 10.94 1.14
C ASP A 1 3.70 9.68 0.41
N ALA A 2 3.04 8.57 0.72
CA ALA A 2 3.30 7.28 0.08
C ALA A 2 1.99 6.58 -0.28
N VAL A 3 2.04 5.75 -1.32
CA VAL A 3 0.95 4.88 -1.77
C VAL A 3 1.44 3.45 -1.67
N VAL A 4 0.69 2.61 -0.96
CA VAL A 4 0.93 1.16 -0.90
C VAL A 4 -0.25 0.47 -1.58
N ALA A 5 -0.03 -0.03 -2.80
CA ALA A 5 -1.03 -0.83 -3.50
C ALA A 5 -0.91 -2.29 -3.08
N VAL A 6 -2.00 -2.87 -2.60
CA VAL A 6 -2.01 -4.21 -2.01
C VAL A 6 -2.80 -5.15 -2.91
N GLY A 7 -2.08 -6.09 -3.50
CA GLY A 7 -2.60 -7.17 -4.34
C GLY A 7 -2.92 -8.42 -3.52
N SER A 8 -2.83 -9.58 -4.17
CA SER A 8 -3.14 -10.86 -3.56
C SER A 8 -2.31 -11.98 -4.13
N LYS A 9 -1.73 -12.80 -3.25
CA LYS A 9 -1.02 -14.04 -3.63
C LYS A 9 -1.95 -15.12 -4.18
N THR A 10 -3.25 -15.05 -3.88
CA THR A 10 -4.22 -16.12 -4.22
C THR A 10 -5.23 -15.70 -5.28
N ASP A 11 -5.34 -14.41 -5.58
CA ASP A 11 -6.23 -13.86 -6.61
C ASP A 11 -5.44 -13.02 -7.61
N SER A 12 -5.20 -13.57 -8.79
CA SER A 12 -4.40 -12.93 -9.83
C SER A 12 -5.03 -11.67 -10.41
N ASP A 13 -6.37 -11.56 -10.40
CA ASP A 13 -7.04 -10.40 -10.97
C ASP A 13 -7.01 -9.23 -9.99
N LEU A 14 -7.14 -9.52 -8.70
CA LEU A 14 -6.90 -8.55 -7.64
C LEU A 14 -5.43 -8.07 -7.63
N ASP A 15 -4.47 -8.98 -7.83
CA ASP A 15 -3.05 -8.63 -7.92
C ASP A 15 -2.74 -7.72 -9.12
N LYS A 16 -3.29 -8.06 -10.30
CA LYS A 16 -3.20 -7.21 -11.50
C LYS A 16 -3.84 -5.84 -11.28
N LEU A 17 -4.98 -5.77 -10.60
CA LEU A 17 -5.63 -4.50 -10.29
C LEU A 17 -4.72 -3.61 -9.42
N ALA A 18 -4.17 -4.16 -8.34
CA ALA A 18 -3.23 -3.44 -7.48
C ALA A 18 -1.97 -3.00 -8.25
N HIS A 19 -1.46 -3.85 -9.13
CA HIS A 19 -0.36 -3.50 -10.03
C HIS A 19 -0.70 -2.30 -10.94
N CYS A 20 -1.88 -2.29 -11.56
CA CYS A 20 -2.36 -1.18 -12.39
C CYS A 20 -2.48 0.13 -11.59
N ILE A 21 -2.98 0.07 -10.35
CA ILE A 21 -3.06 1.23 -9.45
C ILE A 21 -1.65 1.77 -9.16
N ALA A 22 -0.70 0.90 -8.81
CA ALA A 22 0.69 1.27 -8.55
C ALA A 22 1.35 1.92 -9.78
N GLN A 23 1.13 1.37 -10.98
CA GLN A 23 1.64 1.94 -12.23
C GLN A 23 1.06 3.34 -12.50
N GLY A 24 -0.25 3.51 -12.31
CA GLY A 24 -0.92 4.80 -12.47
C GLY A 24 -0.38 5.85 -11.50
N ALA A 25 -0.21 5.48 -10.24
CA ALA A 25 0.37 6.34 -9.21
C ALA A 25 1.83 6.73 -9.54
N ARG A 26 2.69 5.78 -9.94
CA ARG A 26 4.07 6.04 -10.36
C ARG A 26 4.16 6.99 -11.55
N SER A 27 3.29 6.79 -12.54
CA SER A 27 3.22 7.64 -13.73
C SER A 27 2.84 9.08 -13.38
N SER A 28 1.88 9.26 -12.46
CA SER A 28 1.51 10.58 -11.94
C SER A 28 2.65 11.23 -11.14
N TRP A 29 3.38 10.43 -10.35
CA TRP A 29 4.47 10.92 -9.49
C TRP A 29 5.71 11.36 -10.27
N ASN A 30 6.08 10.62 -11.32
CA ASN A 30 7.20 10.98 -12.19
C ASN A 30 7.01 12.37 -12.83
N ASN A 31 5.77 12.80 -13.06
CA ASN A 31 5.46 14.14 -13.56
C ASN A 31 5.72 15.26 -12.52
N LYS A 32 6.00 14.92 -11.26
CA LYS A 32 6.26 15.88 -10.16
C LYS A 32 7.75 16.03 -9.79
N LEU A 33 8.69 15.46 -10.55
CA LEU A 33 10.15 15.53 -10.30
C LEU A 33 10.61 14.98 -8.92
N LEU A 34 9.78 14.17 -8.25
CA LEU A 34 10.14 13.47 -7.01
C LEU A 34 10.49 12.02 -7.34
N SER A 35 11.43 11.42 -6.60
CA SER A 35 11.73 9.98 -6.71
C SER A 35 10.45 9.19 -6.44
N SER A 36 9.90 8.53 -7.46
CA SER A 36 8.70 7.71 -7.35
C SER A 36 8.96 6.34 -6.73
N HIS A 37 10.23 5.91 -6.71
CA HIS A 37 10.64 4.62 -6.16
C HIS A 37 10.47 4.55 -4.64
N ASP A 38 10.53 5.70 -3.95
CA ASP A 38 10.43 5.76 -2.48
C ASP A 38 9.00 6.05 -1.98
N ALA A 39 8.08 6.36 -2.90
CA ALA A 39 6.72 6.80 -2.56
C ALA A 39 5.62 5.88 -3.06
N VAL A 40 5.88 4.94 -3.98
CA VAL A 40 4.84 4.01 -4.49
C VAL A 40 5.28 2.55 -4.40
N TYR A 41 4.67 1.85 -3.46
CA TYR A 41 4.90 0.45 -3.15
C TYR A 41 3.80 -0.41 -3.77
N PHE A 42 4.19 -1.60 -4.21
CA PHE A 42 3.28 -2.64 -4.67
C PHE A 42 3.65 -3.92 -3.94
N VAL A 43 2.69 -4.48 -3.20
CA VAL A 43 2.85 -5.67 -2.37
C VAL A 43 1.71 -6.65 -2.64
N HIS A 44 1.89 -7.90 -2.23
CA HIS A 44 0.99 -8.98 -2.62
C HIS A 44 0.13 -9.52 -1.45
N SER A 45 0.24 -8.90 -0.27
CA SER A 45 -0.53 -9.30 0.91
C SER A 45 -0.64 -8.17 1.93
N ALA A 46 -1.61 -8.30 2.83
CA ALA A 46 -1.81 -7.39 3.96
C ALA A 46 -0.60 -7.35 4.90
N ASP A 47 0.04 -8.48 5.16
CA ASP A 47 1.24 -8.56 6.02
C ASP A 47 2.41 -7.77 5.42
N GLU A 48 2.66 -7.92 4.11
CA GLU A 48 3.68 -7.12 3.43
C GLU A 48 3.35 -5.63 3.43
N ALA A 49 2.05 -5.27 3.41
CA ALA A 49 1.63 -3.89 3.53
C ALA A 49 1.89 -3.33 4.94
N ASP A 50 1.67 -4.14 5.98
CA ASP A 50 1.98 -3.80 7.38
C ASP A 50 3.46 -3.44 7.55
N ASP A 51 4.34 -4.31 7.08
CA ASP A 51 5.80 -4.12 7.15
C ASP A 51 6.25 -2.82 6.49
N ILE A 52 5.71 -2.52 5.30
CA ILE A 52 6.02 -1.29 4.57
C ILE A 52 5.49 -0.05 5.31
N VAL A 53 4.26 -0.11 5.83
CA VAL A 53 3.67 1.01 6.58
C VAL A 53 4.48 1.29 7.83
N TRP A 54 4.86 0.28 8.62
CA TRP A 54 5.67 0.48 9.81
C TRP A 54 7.06 1.00 9.50
N LYS A 55 7.68 0.58 8.40
CA LYS A 55 8.93 1.16 7.93
C LYS A 55 8.80 2.66 7.65
N ILE A 56 7.74 3.08 6.96
CA ILE A 56 7.46 4.49 6.66
C ILE A 56 7.20 5.28 7.94
N VAL A 57 6.39 4.74 8.86
CA VAL A 57 6.05 5.36 10.15
C VAL A 57 7.31 5.54 11.01
N ALA A 58 8.24 4.58 11.00
CA ALA A 58 9.50 4.69 11.74
C ALA A 58 10.38 5.86 11.25
N GLU A 59 10.39 6.13 9.95
CA GLU A 59 11.08 7.28 9.35
C GLU A 59 10.31 8.60 9.55
N HIS A 60 8.99 8.51 9.76
CA HIS A 60 8.08 9.65 9.88
C HIS A 60 7.07 9.47 11.05
N PRO A 61 7.47 9.75 12.31
CA PRO A 61 6.72 9.37 13.52
C PRO A 61 5.37 10.07 13.78
N SER A 62 4.88 10.89 12.83
CA SER A 62 3.55 11.53 12.88
C SER A 62 2.72 11.22 11.62
N SER A 63 2.95 10.04 11.03
CA SER A 63 2.26 9.62 9.82
C SER A 63 0.78 9.30 10.10
N VAL A 64 -0.09 9.70 9.16
CA VAL A 64 -1.51 9.31 9.14
C VAL A 64 -1.71 8.35 7.98
N VAL A 65 -2.32 7.20 8.25
CA VAL A 65 -2.58 6.16 7.26
C VAL A 65 -4.06 6.16 6.89
N LEU A 66 -4.36 6.25 5.60
CA LEU A 66 -5.71 6.06 5.07
C LEU A 66 -5.79 4.69 4.41
N LEU A 67 -6.57 3.78 5.00
CA LEU A 67 -6.85 2.47 4.44
C LEU A 67 -8.11 2.53 3.56
N LYS A 68 -7.96 2.06 2.32
CA LYS A 68 -9.09 1.89 1.41
C LYS A 68 -9.01 0.53 0.73
N GLY A 69 -9.97 -0.33 1.04
CA GLY A 69 -10.06 -1.69 0.54
C GLY A 69 -11.28 -2.38 1.15
N SER A 70 -11.68 -3.51 0.58
CA SER A 70 -12.77 -4.34 1.11
C SER A 70 -12.18 -5.59 1.77
N HIS A 71 -13.05 -6.49 2.22
CA HIS A 71 -12.62 -7.77 2.77
C HIS A 71 -11.85 -8.64 1.77
N ALA A 72 -12.12 -8.51 0.47
CA ALA A 72 -11.49 -9.30 -0.58
C ALA A 72 -9.98 -9.00 -0.72
N SER A 73 -9.55 -7.78 -0.40
CA SER A 73 -8.14 -7.39 -0.45
C SER A 73 -7.37 -7.71 0.83
N GLY A 74 -8.01 -8.31 1.84
CA GLY A 74 -7.39 -8.61 3.14
C GLY A 74 -7.09 -7.37 4.01
N LEU A 75 -7.36 -6.16 3.51
CA LEU A 75 -7.09 -4.90 4.21
C LEU A 75 -8.03 -4.65 5.39
N SER A 76 -9.20 -5.29 5.43
CA SER A 76 -10.06 -5.26 6.62
C SER A 76 -9.38 -5.95 7.80
N VAL A 77 -8.69 -7.07 7.56
CA VAL A 77 -7.94 -7.79 8.60
C VAL A 77 -6.77 -6.93 9.10
N LEU A 78 -6.09 -6.22 8.19
CA LEU A 78 -5.04 -5.27 8.57
C LEU A 78 -5.58 -4.12 9.43
N ALA A 79 -6.74 -3.57 9.09
CA ALA A 79 -7.39 -2.53 9.87
C ALA A 79 -7.77 -3.04 11.29
N GLU A 80 -8.31 -4.25 11.38
CA GLU A 80 -8.63 -4.89 12.66
C GLU A 80 -7.38 -5.14 13.49
N HIS A 81 -6.28 -5.59 12.88
CA HIS A 81 -5.01 -5.76 13.56
C HIS A 81 -4.55 -4.44 14.20
N TRP A 82 -4.52 -3.35 13.45
CA TRP A 82 -4.10 -2.03 13.96
C TRP A 82 -5.03 -1.44 15.01
N ALA A 83 -6.34 -1.68 14.93
CA ALA A 83 -7.29 -1.20 15.94
C ALA A 83 -7.08 -1.86 17.31
N ASN A 84 -6.37 -2.98 17.36
CA ASN A 84 -6.08 -3.74 18.56
C ASN A 84 -4.63 -3.55 19.08
N ILE A 85 -3.84 -2.67 18.45
CA ILE A 85 -2.50 -2.24 18.91
C ILE A 85 -2.65 -1.01 19.81
#